data_AF-A0A2E9FGU9-F1
#
_entry.id   AF-A0A2E9FGU9-F1
#
_cell.length_a   1.000
_cell.length_b   1.000
_cell.length_c   1.000
_cell.angle_alpha   90.00
_cell.angle_beta   90.00
_cell.angle_gamma   90.00
#
_symmetry.space_group_name_H-M   'P 1'
#
loop_
_entity.id
_entity.type
_entity.pdbx_description
1 polymer ?
#
loop_
_entity_poly.entity_id
_entity_poly.type
_entity_poly.pdbx_seq_one_letter_code
_entity_poly.pdbx_strand_id
1 'polypeptide(L)'
;MDKFFTEGTYKLSNYCLICFDGEYDKAYDLLQGQVLSDVGHCKEEKFELSALCDEKGFILADFYISLNKNKFVIAIDIELKNIFLTEMQKFLPFYNIKLVDLNEEVVAICGKANVNNTVSFKIDVVMDD
;
A
#
# COMPACT_ATOMS: atom_id res chain seq x y z
N MET A 1 -31.18 -0.94 -10.51
CA MET A 1 -29.72 -0.78 -10.55
C MET A 1 -29.24 -1.13 -9.16
N ASP A 2 -28.71 -2.34 -8.99
CA ASP A 2 -28.29 -2.81 -7.67
C ASP A 2 -27.11 -1.96 -7.18
N LYS A 3 -27.19 -1.50 -5.93
CA LYS A 3 -26.08 -0.79 -5.30
C LYS A 3 -24.99 -1.82 -5.01
N PHE A 4 -23.92 -1.80 -5.81
CA PHE A 4 -22.77 -2.69 -5.62
C PHE A 4 -22.04 -2.48 -4.29
N PHE A 5 -22.19 -1.29 -3.67
CA PHE A 5 -21.62 -0.99 -2.36
C PHE A 5 -22.67 -0.32 -1.47
N THR A 6 -22.85 -0.88 -0.28
CA THR A 6 -23.54 -0.19 0.83
C THR A 6 -22.52 0.57 1.66
N GLU A 7 -23.00 1.56 2.43
CA GLU A 7 -22.15 2.24 3.40
C GLU A 7 -21.75 1.23 4.49
N GLY A 8 -20.49 1.26 4.92
CA GLY A 8 -19.98 0.34 5.92
C GLY A 8 -18.46 0.15 5.86
N THR A 9 -17.98 -0.67 6.78
CA THR A 9 -16.57 -1.09 6.88
C THR A 9 -16.45 -2.55 6.47
N TYR A 10 -15.49 -2.85 5.60
CA TYR A 10 -15.29 -4.16 5.00
C TYR A 10 -13.86 -4.62 5.24
N LYS A 11 -13.69 -5.80 5.85
CA LYS A 11 -12.36 -6.38 6.03
C LYS A 11 -11.82 -6.91 4.70
N LEU A 12 -10.64 -6.44 4.31
CA LEU A 12 -9.92 -6.94 3.13
C LEU A 12 -9.04 -8.13 3.56
N SER A 13 -9.66 -9.29 3.75
CA SER A 13 -8.98 -10.48 4.32
C SER A 13 -7.93 -11.10 3.38
N ASN A 14 -7.98 -10.77 2.09
CA ASN A 14 -6.99 -11.16 1.08
C ASN A 14 -5.80 -10.19 1.00
N TYR A 15 -5.79 -9.12 1.80
CA TYR A 15 -4.68 -8.18 1.85
C TYR A 15 -3.81 -8.42 3.07
N CYS A 16 -2.52 -8.15 2.89
CA CYS A 16 -1.54 -8.12 3.96
C CYS A 16 -0.74 -6.82 3.91
N LEU A 17 -0.07 -6.50 5.02
CA LEU A 17 0.70 -5.28 5.17
C LEU A 17 2.19 -5.58 5.23
N ILE A 18 2.98 -4.82 4.47
CA ILE A 18 4.44 -4.92 4.42
C ILE A 18 5.04 -3.57 4.78
N CYS A 19 5.88 -3.53 5.80
CA CYS A 19 6.63 -2.35 6.22
C CYS A 19 8.05 -2.36 5.65
N PHE A 20 8.48 -1.21 5.15
CA PHE A 20 9.87 -0.93 4.81
C PHE A 20 10.61 -0.50 6.08
N ASP A 21 11.17 -1.47 6.81
CA ASP A 21 11.91 -1.23 8.03
C ASP A 21 13.36 -0.82 7.75
N GLY A 22 13.66 0.45 8.02
CA GLY A 22 14.96 1.07 7.83
C GLY A 22 14.86 2.59 7.89
N GLU A 23 15.87 3.28 7.37
CA GLU A 23 15.87 4.75 7.29
C GLU A 23 14.92 5.23 6.18
N TYR A 24 14.13 6.27 6.47
CA TYR A 24 13.16 6.85 5.54
C TYR A 24 13.79 7.21 4.19
N ASP A 25 14.91 7.94 4.18
CA ASP A 25 15.55 8.39 2.95
C ASP A 25 15.98 7.22 2.06
N LYS A 26 16.44 6.11 2.65
CA LYS A 26 16.83 4.91 1.91
C LYS A 26 15.63 4.16 1.36
N ALA A 27 14.55 4.07 2.12
CA ALA A 27 13.29 3.49 1.64
C ALA A 27 12.66 4.35 0.54
N TYR A 28 12.74 5.67 0.66
CA TYR A 28 12.32 6.65 -0.34
C TYR A 28 13.11 6.48 -1.63
N ASP A 29 14.45 6.50 -1.57
CA ASP A 29 15.32 6.34 -2.75
C ASP A 29 15.10 5.00 -3.46
N LEU A 30 14.85 3.94 -2.69
CA LEU A 30 14.48 2.63 -3.25
C LEU A 30 13.12 2.72 -3.96
N LEU A 31 12.07 3.15 -3.27
CA LEU A 31 10.71 3.10 -3.77
C LEU A 31 10.49 4.04 -4.96
N GLN A 32 11.00 5.27 -4.90
CA GLN A 32 10.85 6.27 -5.97
C GLN A 32 11.39 5.78 -7.32
N GLY A 33 12.37 4.86 -7.31
CA GLY A 33 12.93 4.26 -8.52
C GLY A 33 12.23 2.99 -9.00
N GLN A 34 11.37 2.37 -8.19
CA GLN A 34 10.77 1.06 -8.47
C GLN A 34 9.24 1.10 -8.64
N VAL A 35 8.56 2.05 -8.00
CA VAL A 35 7.10 2.11 -8.00
C VAL A 35 6.59 3.21 -8.92
N LEU A 36 5.37 3.05 -9.43
CA LEU A 36 4.74 3.99 -10.36
C LEU A 36 4.38 5.34 -9.71
N SER A 37 4.06 5.32 -8.42
CA SER A 37 3.62 6.51 -7.70
C SER A 37 4.81 7.34 -7.21
N ASP A 38 4.62 8.66 -7.16
CA ASP A 38 5.57 9.55 -6.51
C ASP A 38 5.44 9.42 -4.98
N VAL A 39 6.32 8.65 -4.37
CA VAL A 39 6.25 8.35 -2.93
C VAL A 39 6.60 9.55 -2.05
N GLY A 40 7.15 10.63 -2.63
CA GLY A 40 7.34 11.91 -1.94
C GLY A 40 6.03 12.63 -1.60
N HIS A 41 4.94 12.25 -2.26
CA HIS A 41 3.60 12.79 -2.01
C HIS A 41 2.73 11.86 -1.16
N CYS A 42 3.25 10.69 -0.75
CA CYS A 42 2.53 9.81 0.17
C CYS A 42 2.23 10.55 1.47
N LYS A 43 0.99 10.46 1.91
CA LYS A 43 0.51 11.10 3.13
C LYS A 43 0.43 10.09 4.26
N GLU A 44 0.67 10.56 5.49
CA GLU A 44 0.43 9.78 6.70
C GLU A 44 -1.02 9.25 6.71
N GLU A 45 -1.17 7.95 7.01
CA GLU A 45 -2.46 7.26 7.20
C GLU A 45 -3.44 7.36 6.01
N LYS A 46 -2.90 7.64 4.82
CA LYS A 46 -3.67 7.65 3.58
C LYS A 46 -3.03 6.72 2.58
N PHE A 47 -3.74 5.63 2.29
CA PHE A 47 -3.37 4.67 1.27
C PHE A 47 -3.71 5.21 -0.12
N GLU A 48 -2.74 5.13 -1.03
CA GLU A 48 -2.85 5.54 -2.42
C GLU A 48 -2.44 4.39 -3.34
N LEU A 49 -3.11 4.23 -4.46
CA LEU A 49 -2.82 3.14 -5.40
C LEU A 49 -1.43 3.36 -6.04
N SER A 50 -0.67 2.29 -6.14
CA SER A 50 0.62 2.23 -6.82
C SER A 50 0.82 0.86 -7.47
N ALA A 51 1.93 0.72 -8.16
CA ALA A 51 2.31 -0.51 -8.82
C ALA A 51 3.84 -0.64 -8.89
N LEU A 52 4.31 -1.88 -8.87
CA LEU A 52 5.67 -2.28 -9.20
C LEU A 52 5.70 -2.75 -10.65
N CYS A 53 6.67 -2.24 -11.41
CA CYS A 53 6.86 -2.62 -12.82
C CYS A 53 8.17 -3.39 -13.03
N ASP A 54 8.22 -4.17 -14.10
CA ASP A 54 9.48 -4.74 -14.61
C ASP A 54 10.31 -3.70 -15.38
N GLU A 55 11.51 -4.08 -15.85
CA GLU A 55 12.39 -3.19 -16.60
C GLU A 55 11.84 -2.74 -17.96
N LYS A 56 10.73 -3.33 -18.42
CA LYS A 56 10.03 -3.00 -19.66
C LYS A 56 8.78 -2.16 -19.42
N GLY A 57 8.45 -1.89 -18.16
CA GLY A 57 7.28 -1.10 -17.75
C GLY A 57 5.98 -1.91 -17.67
N PHE A 58 6.03 -3.24 -17.65
CA PHE A 58 4.85 -4.06 -17.37
C PHE A 58 4.61 -4.14 -15.86
N ILE A 59 3.34 -4.00 -15.45
CA ILE A 59 2.94 -4.12 -14.04
C ILE A 59 3.12 -5.57 -13.59
N LEU A 60 3.92 -5.77 -12.54
CA LEU A 60 4.14 -7.05 -11.87
C LEU A 60 3.17 -7.25 -10.70
N ALA A 61 2.93 -6.19 -9.94
CA ALA A 61 2.01 -6.19 -8.81
C ALA A 61 1.50 -4.76 -8.57
N ASP A 62 0.20 -4.61 -8.34
CA ASP A 62 -0.41 -3.39 -7.82
C ASP A 62 -0.68 -3.52 -6.33
N PHE A 63 -0.69 -2.38 -5.65
CA PHE A 63 -0.84 -2.32 -4.20
C PHE A 63 -1.22 -0.90 -3.78
N TYR A 64 -1.61 -0.76 -2.52
CA TYR A 64 -1.79 0.55 -1.91
C TYR A 64 -0.60 0.89 -1.03
N ILE A 65 -0.06 2.10 -1.13
CA ILE A 65 1.05 2.57 -0.32
C ILE A 65 0.64 3.77 0.53
N SER A 66 1.17 3.83 1.74
CA SER A 66 1.00 4.94 2.67
C SER A 66 2.29 5.20 3.45
N LEU A 67 2.34 6.35 4.11
CA LEU A 67 3.32 6.61 5.16
C LEU A 67 2.65 6.34 6.51
N ASN A 68 3.37 5.66 7.41
CA ASN A 68 2.94 5.46 8.79
C ASN A 68 4.15 5.62 9.72
N LYS A 69 4.10 6.60 10.62
CA LYS A 69 5.18 6.87 11.59
C LYS A 69 6.54 6.98 10.89
N ASN A 70 6.58 7.72 9.77
CA ASN A 70 7.78 7.91 8.94
C ASN A 70 8.36 6.63 8.30
N LYS A 71 7.54 5.57 8.14
CA LYS A 71 7.89 4.36 7.39
C LYS A 71 6.88 4.11 6.28
N PHE A 72 7.37 3.68 5.12
CA PHE A 72 6.47 3.26 4.05
C PHE A 72 5.83 1.92 4.39
N VAL A 73 4.51 1.86 4.25
CA VAL A 73 3.71 0.66 4.45
C VAL A 73 2.90 0.41 3.20
N ILE A 74 2.91 -0.84 2.74
CA ILE A 74 2.17 -1.29 1.57
C ILE A 74 1.10 -2.29 1.99
N ALA A 75 -0.14 -2.08 1.55
CA ALA A 75 -1.21 -3.07 1.57
C ALA A 75 -1.32 -3.74 0.19
N ILE A 76 -1.06 -5.04 0.12
CA ILE A 76 -1.01 -5.82 -1.13
C ILE A 76 -1.84 -7.09 -1.02
N ASP A 77 -2.45 -7.52 -2.13
CA ASP A 77 -3.10 -8.83 -2.21
C ASP A 77 -2.07 -9.94 -1.96
N ILE A 78 -2.44 -10.91 -1.12
CA ILE A 78 -1.58 -12.04 -0.73
C ILE A 78 -1.10 -12.83 -1.94
N GLU A 79 -1.89 -12.91 -3.02
CA GLU A 79 -1.50 -13.60 -4.26
C GLU A 79 -0.34 -12.88 -4.99
N LEU A 80 -0.23 -11.56 -4.84
CA LEU A 80 0.80 -10.73 -5.46
C LEU A 80 2.04 -10.53 -4.57
N LYS A 81 1.91 -10.79 -3.25
CA LYS A 81 2.98 -10.62 -2.26
C LYS A 81 4.30 -11.26 -2.70
N ASN A 82 4.28 -12.52 -3.13
CA ASN A 82 5.53 -13.22 -3.45
C ASN A 82 6.23 -12.63 -4.68
N ILE A 83 5.48 -12.15 -5.66
CA ILE A 83 6.03 -11.45 -6.84
C ILE A 83 6.71 -10.17 -6.38
N PHE A 84 6.01 -9.37 -5.57
CA PHE A 84 6.53 -8.13 -4.99
C PHE A 84 7.82 -8.35 -4.19
N LEU A 85 7.82 -9.31 -3.27
CA LEU A 85 8.98 -9.62 -2.43
C LEU A 85 10.18 -10.09 -3.24
N THR A 86 9.95 -10.97 -4.23
CA THR A 86 11.01 -11.50 -5.10
C THR A 86 11.70 -10.39 -5.87
N GLU A 87 10.92 -9.44 -6.39
CA GLU A 87 11.45 -8.32 -7.15
C GLU A 87 12.19 -7.33 -6.25
N MET A 88 11.59 -6.94 -5.11
CA MET A 88 12.22 -6.03 -4.15
C MET A 88 13.53 -6.58 -3.59
N GLN A 89 13.62 -7.89 -3.37
CA GLN A 89 14.81 -8.54 -2.81
C GLN A 89 16.08 -8.31 -3.62
N LYS A 90 15.96 -8.03 -4.93
CA LYS A 90 17.10 -7.67 -5.79
C LYS A 90 17.77 -6.37 -5.35
N PHE A 91 17.01 -5.46 -4.74
CA PHE A 91 17.45 -4.12 -4.40
C PHE A 91 17.75 -3.95 -2.90
N LEU A 92 17.02 -4.63 -2.01
CA LEU A 92 17.14 -4.48 -0.55
C LEU A 92 18.60 -4.48 -0.02
N PRO A 93 19.53 -5.33 -0.48
CA PRO A 93 20.91 -5.34 0.01
C PRO A 93 21.67 -4.02 -0.16
N PHE A 94 21.29 -3.20 -1.15
CA PHE A 94 21.97 -1.93 -1.45
C PHE A 94 21.45 -0.76 -0.59
N TYR A 95 20.23 -0.88 -0.05
CA TYR A 95 19.54 0.19 0.67
C TYR A 95 19.45 -0.05 2.18
N ASN A 96 19.97 -1.17 2.70
CA ASN A 96 19.90 -1.52 4.13
C ASN A 96 18.45 -1.45 4.67
N ILE A 97 17.48 -1.89 3.86
CA ILE A 97 16.07 -1.98 4.21
C ILE A 97 15.70 -3.45 4.43
N LYS A 98 14.81 -3.69 5.41
CA LYS A 98 14.15 -4.99 5.62
C LYS A 98 12.67 -4.85 5.31
N LEU A 99 12.09 -5.87 4.69
CA LEU A 99 10.64 -5.97 4.55
C LEU A 99 10.10 -6.79 5.71
N VAL A 100 9.14 -6.24 6.44
CA VAL A 100 8.55 -6.85 7.64
C VAL A 100 7.04 -6.93 7.46
N ASP A 101 6.48 -8.11 7.67
CA ASP A 101 5.03 -8.28 7.70
C ASP A 101 4.45 -7.64 8.96
N LEU A 102 3.39 -6.86 8.78
CA LEU A 102 2.59 -6.31 9.86
C LEU A 102 1.37 -7.22 10.09
N ASN A 103 0.97 -7.40 11.35
CA ASN A 103 -0.14 -8.28 11.76
C ASN A 103 -1.49 -7.54 11.82
N GLU A 104 -1.51 -6.28 11.41
CA GLU A 104 -2.66 -5.39 11.45
C GLU A 104 -3.67 -5.71 10.34
N GLU A 105 -4.95 -5.42 10.60
CA GLU A 105 -6.02 -5.71 9.66
C GLU A 105 -6.24 -4.56 8.67
N VAL A 106 -6.37 -4.91 7.39
CA VAL A 106 -6.73 -3.95 6.33
C VAL A 106 -8.25 -3.87 6.20
N VAL A 107 -8.79 -2.67 6.29
CA VAL A 107 -10.23 -2.41 6.13
C VAL A 107 -10.49 -1.38 5.04
N ALA A 108 -11.57 -1.57 4.31
CA ALA A 108 -12.12 -0.60 3.39
C ALA A 108 -13.35 0.06 4.00
N ILE A 109 -13.37 1.39 4.04
CA ILE A 109 -14.50 2.19 4.49
C ILE A 109 -15.21 2.76 3.26
N CYS A 110 -16.46 2.37 3.08
CA CYS A 110 -17.36 2.89 2.05
C CYS A 110 -18.38 3.82 2.70
N GLY A 111 -18.48 5.06 2.22
CA GLY A 111 -19.38 6.07 2.77
C GLY A 111 -19.89 7.03 1.70
N LYS A 112 -20.96 7.79 2.01
CA LYS A 112 -21.32 8.96 1.22
C LYS A 112 -20.36 10.11 1.54
N ALA A 113 -19.80 10.73 0.51
CA ALA A 113 -19.05 11.97 0.64
C ALA A 113 -20.04 13.14 0.82
N ASN A 114 -19.77 14.03 1.77
CA ASN A 114 -20.63 15.18 2.12
C ASN A 114 -20.77 16.24 1.01
N VAL A 115 -20.13 16.06 -0.15
CA VAL A 115 -20.20 17.00 -1.28
C VAL A 115 -20.63 16.24 -2.54
N ASN A 116 -21.74 16.68 -3.13
CA ASN A 116 -22.26 16.28 -4.44
C ASN A 116 -22.68 14.81 -4.63
N ASN A 117 -23.20 14.14 -3.59
CA ASN A 117 -23.78 12.78 -3.73
C ASN A 117 -22.77 11.72 -4.22
N THR A 118 -21.48 11.98 -4.02
CA THR A 118 -20.35 11.12 -4.41
C THR A 118 -20.16 10.02 -3.36
N VAL A 119 -19.75 8.81 -3.76
CA VAL A 119 -19.37 7.73 -2.82
C VAL A 119 -17.85 7.80 -2.61
N SER A 120 -17.41 7.82 -1.36
CA SER A 120 -15.98 7.76 -1.00
C SER A 120 -15.58 6.34 -0.63
N PHE A 121 -14.45 5.89 -1.17
CA PHE A 121 -13.78 4.66 -0.78
C PHE A 121 -12.42 5.02 -0.18
N LYS A 122 -12.17 4.57 1.06
CA LYS A 122 -10.89 4.76 1.76
C LYS A 122 -10.40 3.41 2.25
N ILE A 123 -9.10 3.16 2.12
CA ILE A 123 -8.44 2.03 2.79
C ILE A 123 -7.78 2.58 4.05
N ASP A 124 -8.07 1.91 5.15
CA ASP A 124 -7.50 2.19 6.47
C ASP A 124 -6.92 0.90 7.06
N VAL A 125 -6.00 1.07 8.00
CA VAL A 125 -5.43 -0.03 8.78
C VAL A 125 -5.92 0.13 10.20
N VAL A 126 -6.49 -0.94 10.76
CA VAL A 126 -6.86 -0.97 12.17
C VAL A 126 -5.63 -1.43 12.95
N MET A 127 -4.98 -0.49 13.64
CA MET A 127 -3.88 -0.80 14.57
C MET A 127 -4.47 -0.90 15.98
N ASP A 128 -4.16 -1.98 16.70
CA ASP A 128 -4.44 -2.06 18.14
C ASP A 128 -3.50 -1.08 18.88
N ASP A 129 -4.07 -0.22 19.74
CA ASP A 129 -3.36 0.76 20.58
C ASP A 129 -2.38 0.12 21.59
#